data_AF-A0AAU2JJ28-F1
#
_entry.id   AF-A0AAU2JJ28-F1
#
_cell.length_a   1.000
_cell.length_b   1.000
_cell.length_c   1.000
_cell.angle_alpha   90.00
_cell.angle_beta   90.00
_cell.angle_gamma   90.00
#
_symmetry.space_group_name_H-M   'P 1'
#
loop_
_entity.id
_entity.type
_entity.pdbx_description
1 polymer ?
#
loop_
_entity_poly.entity_id
_entity_poly.type
_entity_poly.pdbx_seq_one_letter_code
_entity_poly.pdbx_strand_id
1 'polypeptide(L)'
;MKDFKDFEWVVWRLEVQDPSRLAGEDPDLDERTRKTMTELAALLGCAYEHCVDYDSYDDETPYYAWWVRLPAAEHARLDRDGLPLAIAPLRQYLTTQLPDGLKWEITPDHELTYDHAGSAAMRAEYDDLIAPFERALMPLRRAGADALDPRAKVWKWEENLLVGTFDLWLCNDPDHPHTWIVVTVGLWTEPQLFGEAPAARLGHLDFTPHHPLLFLPRPSAPATFTARITSGSFPHTGTSRTKAADAIGTAHQWTANDPDVLAERVTHDIKLLWPHLTGPERS
;
A
#
# COMPACT_ATOMS: atom_id res chain seq x y z
N MET A 1 -11.18 -14.80 -13.55
CA MET A 1 -10.98 -13.45 -12.97
C MET A 1 -12.21 -13.17 -12.14
N LYS A 2 -12.08 -12.82 -10.84
CA LYS A 2 -13.24 -12.59 -9.97
C LYS A 2 -14.05 -11.40 -10.50
N ASP A 3 -15.38 -11.44 -10.38
CA ASP A 3 -16.23 -10.29 -10.69
C ASP A 3 -16.03 -9.26 -9.56
N PHE A 4 -16.16 -7.96 -9.85
CA PHE A 4 -16.04 -6.91 -8.82
C PHE A 4 -17.02 -7.11 -7.67
N LYS A 5 -18.14 -7.78 -7.94
CA LYS A 5 -19.17 -8.15 -6.97
C LYS A 5 -18.69 -9.10 -5.87
N ASP A 6 -17.57 -9.79 -6.09
CA ASP A 6 -17.00 -10.74 -5.12
C ASP A 6 -16.10 -10.04 -4.07
N PHE A 7 -15.87 -8.73 -4.20
CA PHE A 7 -15.06 -7.95 -3.27
C PHE A 7 -15.90 -7.14 -2.32
N GLU A 8 -15.45 -7.06 -1.06
CA GLU A 8 -16.06 -6.18 -0.04
C GLU A 8 -15.92 -4.70 -0.41
N TRP A 9 -14.85 -4.36 -1.13
CA TRP A 9 -14.53 -3.02 -1.58
C TRP A 9 -14.07 -3.02 -3.04
N VAL A 10 -14.46 -2.01 -3.81
CA VAL A 10 -14.02 -1.78 -5.19
C VAL A 10 -13.44 -0.39 -5.30
N VAL A 11 -12.22 -0.28 -5.81
CA VAL A 11 -11.56 1.00 -6.03
C VAL A 11 -11.98 1.54 -7.40
N TRP A 12 -12.31 2.83 -7.45
CA TRP A 12 -12.63 3.56 -8.67
C TRP A 12 -11.62 4.67 -8.90
N ARG A 13 -11.14 4.75 -10.14
CA ARG A 13 -10.26 5.80 -10.63
C ARG A 13 -11.11 6.84 -11.38
N LEU A 14 -11.02 8.09 -10.95
CA LEU A 14 -11.57 9.24 -11.65
C LEU A 14 -10.38 9.97 -12.26
N GLU A 15 -10.22 9.90 -13.58
CA GLU A 15 -9.08 10.44 -14.31
C GLU A 15 -9.54 11.57 -15.24
N VAL A 16 -8.70 12.59 -15.38
CA VAL A 16 -8.88 13.67 -16.34
C VAL A 16 -7.60 13.87 -17.13
N GLN A 17 -7.73 14.00 -18.45
CA GLN A 17 -6.61 14.30 -19.34
C GLN A 17 -6.46 15.81 -19.48
N ASP A 18 -5.25 16.32 -19.26
CA ASP A 18 -4.92 17.74 -19.41
C ASP A 18 -3.70 17.94 -20.31
N PRO A 19 -3.84 17.72 -21.64
CA PRO A 19 -2.74 17.85 -22.60
C PRO A 19 -2.14 19.26 -22.64
N SER A 20 -2.85 20.27 -22.11
CA SER A 20 -2.42 21.67 -22.12
C SER A 20 -1.95 22.18 -20.77
N ARG A 21 -1.88 21.31 -19.73
CA ARG A 21 -1.49 21.65 -18.34
C ARG A 21 -2.21 22.89 -17.80
N LEU A 22 -3.51 22.96 -18.03
CA LEU A 22 -4.35 24.09 -17.66
C LEU A 22 -4.73 24.09 -16.18
N ALA A 23 -4.65 22.95 -15.47
CA ALA A 23 -5.09 22.85 -14.08
C ALA A 23 -4.19 23.59 -13.05
N GLY A 24 -2.98 24.01 -13.48
CA GLY A 24 -2.00 24.71 -12.65
C GLY A 24 -1.26 23.80 -11.66
N GLU A 25 -0.22 24.35 -11.02
CA GLU A 25 0.72 23.63 -10.13
C GLU A 25 0.83 24.28 -8.72
N ASP A 26 0.00 25.27 -8.36
CA ASP A 26 0.13 25.95 -7.05
C ASP A 26 -1.22 26.42 -6.44
N PRO A 27 -1.66 25.82 -5.32
CA PRO A 27 -1.18 24.55 -4.78
C PRO A 27 -1.51 23.40 -5.74
N ASP A 28 -0.72 22.34 -5.66
CA ASP A 28 -0.93 21.10 -6.43
C ASP A 28 -2.33 20.52 -6.20
N LEU A 29 -2.82 19.74 -7.18
CA LEU A 29 -4.19 19.23 -7.18
C LEU A 29 -4.47 18.33 -5.99
N ASP A 30 -3.53 17.49 -5.58
CA ASP A 30 -3.68 16.66 -4.39
C ASP A 30 -3.87 17.55 -3.15
N GLU A 31 -2.99 18.53 -2.92
CA GLU A 31 -3.11 19.44 -1.78
C GLU A 31 -4.46 20.19 -1.78
N ARG A 32 -4.87 20.71 -2.95
CA ARG A 32 -6.12 21.45 -3.13
C ARG A 32 -7.36 20.59 -2.85
N THR A 33 -7.34 19.32 -3.24
CA THR A 33 -8.55 18.48 -3.26
C THR A 33 -8.65 17.52 -2.08
N ARG A 34 -7.52 17.12 -1.48
CA ARG A 34 -7.42 16.04 -0.49
C ARG A 34 -8.44 16.15 0.64
N LYS A 35 -8.49 17.29 1.34
CA LYS A 35 -9.40 17.45 2.51
C LYS A 35 -10.87 17.27 2.11
N THR A 36 -11.31 17.98 1.07
CA THR A 36 -12.70 17.96 0.64
C THR A 36 -13.08 16.61 0.05
N MET A 37 -12.18 15.97 -0.71
CA MET A 37 -12.39 14.62 -1.25
C MET A 37 -12.55 13.60 -0.13
N THR A 38 -11.71 13.65 0.91
CA THR A 38 -11.83 12.78 2.09
C THR A 38 -13.17 12.97 2.80
N GLU A 39 -13.57 14.21 3.08
CA GLU A 39 -14.83 14.51 3.75
C GLU A 39 -16.05 14.11 2.91
N LEU A 40 -16.03 14.41 1.60
CA LEU A 40 -17.11 14.08 0.68
C LEU A 40 -17.24 12.57 0.45
N ALA A 41 -16.13 11.86 0.26
CA ALA A 41 -16.15 10.39 0.14
C ALA A 41 -16.74 9.76 1.41
N ALA A 42 -16.30 10.20 2.60
CA ALA A 42 -16.82 9.69 3.87
C ALA A 42 -18.34 9.93 4.03
N LEU A 43 -18.84 11.11 3.64
CA LEU A 43 -20.28 11.41 3.64
C LEU A 43 -21.09 10.51 2.71
N LEU A 44 -20.46 10.00 1.65
CA LEU A 44 -21.05 9.06 0.69
C LEU A 44 -20.84 7.59 1.11
N GLY A 45 -20.29 7.33 2.29
CA GLY A 45 -19.98 5.96 2.77
C GLY A 45 -18.78 5.33 2.05
N CYS A 46 -17.96 6.12 1.37
CA CYS A 46 -16.77 5.70 0.62
C CYS A 46 -15.49 6.18 1.33
N ALA A 47 -14.33 5.72 0.88
CA ALA A 47 -13.03 6.17 1.36
C ALA A 47 -12.22 6.79 0.21
N TYR A 48 -11.72 8.00 0.40
CA TYR A 48 -10.74 8.58 -0.51
C TYR A 48 -9.36 7.95 -0.24
N GLU A 49 -8.67 7.51 -1.30
CA GLU A 49 -7.37 6.85 -1.18
C GLU A 49 -6.23 7.86 -1.40
N HIS A 50 -6.14 8.41 -2.62
CA HIS A 50 -5.08 9.37 -2.99
C HIS A 50 -5.39 10.06 -4.32
N CYS A 51 -4.56 11.06 -4.65
CA CYS A 51 -4.48 11.70 -5.95
C CYS A 51 -3.07 11.51 -6.54
N VAL A 52 -3.00 11.37 -7.85
CA VAL A 52 -1.78 11.51 -8.64
C VAL A 52 -1.97 12.72 -9.54
N ASP A 53 -1.09 13.71 -9.39
CA ASP A 53 -1.19 14.99 -10.09
C ASP A 53 0.07 15.39 -10.89
N TYR A 54 1.07 14.52 -10.96
CA TYR A 54 2.36 14.78 -11.61
C TYR A 54 2.69 13.80 -12.74
N ASP A 55 1.77 12.91 -13.10
CA ASP A 55 2.04 11.80 -14.01
C ASP A 55 1.60 12.09 -15.46
N SER A 56 2.12 11.30 -16.39
CA SER A 56 1.84 11.41 -17.81
C SER A 56 1.80 10.03 -18.45
N TYR A 57 1.02 9.86 -19.51
CA TYR A 57 1.09 8.64 -20.32
C TYR A 57 2.45 8.51 -21.03
N ASP A 58 2.70 7.37 -21.66
CA ASP A 58 3.92 7.11 -22.45
C ASP A 58 4.15 8.13 -23.58
N ASP A 59 3.09 8.80 -24.04
CA ASP A 59 3.15 9.87 -25.04
C ASP A 59 3.36 11.28 -24.43
N GLU A 60 3.72 11.33 -23.15
CA GLU A 60 3.93 12.53 -22.33
C GLU A 60 2.68 13.38 -22.09
N THR A 61 1.49 12.91 -22.49
CA THR A 61 0.22 13.61 -22.20
C THR A 61 -0.03 13.58 -20.69
N PRO A 62 -0.09 14.75 -20.03
CA PRO A 62 -0.35 14.83 -18.59
C PRO A 62 -1.77 14.39 -18.25
N TYR A 63 -1.91 13.73 -17.12
CA TYR A 63 -3.21 13.38 -16.57
C TYR A 63 -3.21 13.57 -15.05
N TYR A 64 -4.42 13.72 -14.51
CA TYR A 64 -4.64 13.78 -13.08
C TYR A 64 -5.68 12.72 -12.71
N ALA A 65 -5.45 12.00 -11.61
CA ALA A 65 -6.33 10.92 -11.20
C ALA A 65 -6.56 10.90 -9.69
N TRP A 66 -7.77 10.52 -9.31
CA TRP A 66 -8.19 10.33 -7.92
C TRP A 66 -8.74 8.92 -7.75
N TRP A 67 -8.35 8.26 -6.66
CA TRP A 67 -8.86 6.94 -6.32
C TRP A 67 -9.78 7.00 -5.11
N VAL A 68 -10.94 6.37 -5.26
CA VAL A 68 -11.95 6.27 -4.20
C VAL A 68 -12.38 4.82 -4.06
N ARG A 69 -12.33 4.30 -2.85
CA ARG A 69 -12.74 2.95 -2.50
C ARG A 69 -14.20 2.95 -2.05
N LEU A 70 -15.02 2.17 -2.76
CA LEU A 70 -16.46 2.04 -2.54
C LEU A 70 -16.75 0.70 -1.87
N PRO A 71 -17.58 0.63 -0.81
CA PRO A 71 -18.07 -0.64 -0.30
C PRO A 71 -18.91 -1.34 -1.38
N ALA A 72 -18.99 -2.66 -1.34
CA ALA A 72 -19.75 -3.47 -2.30
C ALA A 72 -21.20 -2.97 -2.47
N ALA A 73 -21.82 -2.53 -1.38
CA ALA A 73 -23.17 -1.96 -1.39
C ALA A 73 -23.27 -0.67 -2.21
N GLU A 74 -22.30 0.24 -2.10
CA GLU A 74 -22.28 1.48 -2.88
C GLU A 74 -21.83 1.25 -4.33
N HIS A 75 -20.87 0.33 -4.56
CA HIS A 75 -20.49 -0.09 -5.91
C HIS A 75 -21.68 -0.67 -6.69
N ALA A 76 -22.56 -1.44 -6.03
CA ALA A 76 -23.74 -2.04 -6.67
C ALA A 76 -24.86 -1.04 -7.00
N ARG A 77 -24.83 0.17 -6.43
CA ARG A 77 -25.84 1.22 -6.65
C ARG A 77 -25.47 2.03 -7.89
N LEU A 78 -25.88 1.54 -9.06
CA LEU A 78 -25.52 2.15 -10.35
C LEU A 78 -26.56 3.17 -10.84
N ASP A 79 -26.08 4.16 -11.59
CA ASP A 79 -26.89 5.05 -12.41
C ASP A 79 -27.27 4.41 -13.76
N ARG A 80 -27.84 5.23 -14.67
CA ARG A 80 -28.27 4.77 -16.00
C ARG A 80 -27.11 4.49 -16.95
N ASP A 81 -25.94 5.06 -16.69
CA ASP A 81 -24.73 4.92 -17.48
C ASP A 81 -23.84 3.79 -16.94
N GLY A 82 -24.27 3.12 -15.86
CA GLY A 82 -23.57 2.00 -15.24
C GLY A 82 -22.46 2.42 -14.28
N LEU A 83 -22.44 3.69 -13.84
CA LEU A 83 -21.51 4.20 -12.84
C LEU A 83 -22.12 4.15 -11.44
N PRO A 84 -21.36 3.85 -10.37
CA PRO A 84 -21.87 3.96 -9.01
C PRO A 84 -22.34 5.38 -8.70
N LEU A 85 -23.50 5.51 -8.04
CA LEU A 85 -24.12 6.80 -7.73
C LEU A 85 -23.22 7.72 -6.90
N ALA A 86 -22.33 7.15 -6.08
CA ALA A 86 -21.35 7.91 -5.29
C ALA A 86 -20.32 8.66 -6.15
N ILE A 87 -20.08 8.24 -7.40
CA ILE A 87 -19.08 8.86 -8.27
C ILE A 87 -19.52 10.25 -8.76
N ALA A 88 -20.81 10.46 -9.01
CA ALA A 88 -21.29 11.71 -9.60
C ALA A 88 -21.01 12.95 -8.71
N PRO A 89 -21.30 12.95 -7.40
CA PRO A 89 -20.94 14.07 -6.52
C PRO A 89 -19.44 14.33 -6.43
N LEU A 90 -18.62 13.27 -6.39
CA LEU A 90 -17.15 13.37 -6.34
C LEU A 90 -16.61 14.03 -7.61
N ARG A 91 -17.04 13.54 -8.78
CA ARG A 91 -16.70 14.14 -10.07
C ARG A 91 -17.17 15.59 -10.16
N GLN A 92 -18.38 15.90 -9.68
CA GLN A 92 -18.93 17.25 -9.71
C GLN A 92 -18.04 18.21 -8.91
N TYR A 93 -17.62 17.83 -7.70
CA TYR A 93 -16.68 18.62 -6.92
C TYR A 93 -15.35 18.80 -7.67
N LEU A 94 -14.73 17.73 -8.15
CA LEU A 94 -13.44 17.81 -8.86
C LEU A 94 -13.53 18.68 -10.13
N THR A 95 -14.65 18.64 -10.84
CA THR A 95 -14.89 19.51 -12.00
C THR A 95 -14.82 21.00 -11.62
N THR A 96 -15.23 21.39 -10.40
CA THR A 96 -15.08 22.78 -9.94
C THR A 96 -13.64 23.20 -9.67
N GLN A 97 -12.73 22.23 -9.57
CA GLN A 97 -11.30 22.42 -9.31
C GLN A 97 -10.49 22.38 -10.60
N LEU A 98 -11.13 22.19 -11.75
CA LEU A 98 -10.49 21.96 -13.03
C LEU A 98 -11.05 22.93 -14.09
N PRO A 99 -10.25 23.26 -15.12
CA PRO A 99 -10.72 24.00 -16.28
C PRO A 99 -11.88 23.29 -17.00
N ASP A 100 -12.74 24.09 -17.62
CA ASP A 100 -13.84 23.57 -18.44
C ASP A 100 -13.31 22.83 -19.68
N GLY A 101 -14.04 21.80 -20.10
CA GLY A 101 -13.79 21.09 -21.38
C GLY A 101 -12.77 19.95 -21.30
N LEU A 102 -12.21 19.66 -20.13
CA LEU A 102 -11.35 18.49 -19.96
C LEU A 102 -12.13 17.17 -20.06
N LYS A 103 -11.48 16.15 -20.61
CA LYS A 103 -12.09 14.83 -20.83
C LYS A 103 -11.89 13.94 -19.60
N TRP A 104 -12.99 13.41 -19.09
CA TRP A 104 -13.01 12.46 -17.98
C TRP A 104 -12.97 11.01 -18.45
N GLU A 105 -12.20 10.19 -17.75
CA GLU A 105 -12.25 8.73 -17.81
C GLU A 105 -12.49 8.20 -16.40
N ILE A 106 -13.55 7.41 -16.24
CA ILE A 106 -13.98 6.92 -14.93
C ILE A 106 -14.15 5.41 -15.02
N THR A 107 -13.28 4.68 -14.34
CA THR A 107 -13.19 3.23 -14.46
C THR A 107 -12.90 2.60 -13.11
N PRO A 108 -13.39 1.38 -12.84
CA PRO A 108 -12.94 0.64 -11.68
C PRO A 108 -11.48 0.24 -11.85
N ASP A 109 -10.69 0.38 -10.77
CA ASP A 109 -9.29 0.01 -10.74
C ASP A 109 -9.15 -1.43 -10.24
N HIS A 110 -8.94 -2.36 -11.17
CA HIS A 110 -8.76 -3.77 -10.83
C HIS A 110 -7.55 -3.98 -9.94
N GLU A 111 -6.42 -3.37 -10.25
CA GLU A 111 -5.15 -3.66 -9.61
C GLU A 111 -5.18 -3.26 -8.14
N LEU A 112 -5.62 -2.04 -7.83
CA LEU A 112 -5.78 -1.61 -6.45
C LEU A 112 -6.89 -2.38 -5.73
N THR A 113 -8.00 -2.73 -6.40
CA THR A 113 -9.03 -3.57 -5.80
C THR A 113 -8.46 -4.93 -5.37
N TYR A 114 -7.66 -5.58 -6.22
CA TYR A 114 -7.00 -6.83 -5.91
C TYR A 114 -5.96 -6.67 -4.79
N ASP A 115 -5.16 -5.60 -4.79
CA ASP A 115 -4.17 -5.34 -3.74
C ASP A 115 -4.84 -5.15 -2.38
N HIS A 116 -5.90 -4.35 -2.28
CA HIS A 116 -6.65 -4.19 -1.02
C HIS A 116 -7.28 -5.51 -0.54
N ALA A 117 -7.91 -6.27 -1.44
CA ALA A 117 -8.53 -7.54 -1.09
C ALA A 117 -7.48 -8.58 -0.64
N GLY A 118 -6.34 -8.63 -1.32
CA GLY A 118 -5.23 -9.49 -0.97
C GLY A 118 -4.59 -9.09 0.36
N SER A 119 -4.40 -7.79 0.58
CA SER A 119 -3.90 -7.23 1.84
C SER A 119 -4.82 -7.58 3.02
N ALA A 120 -6.14 -7.39 2.87
CA ALA A 120 -7.12 -7.73 3.89
C ALA A 120 -7.11 -9.23 4.22
N ALA A 121 -7.08 -10.09 3.20
CA ALA A 121 -7.01 -11.54 3.39
C ALA A 121 -5.71 -11.97 4.09
N MET A 122 -4.55 -11.40 3.71
CA MET A 122 -3.27 -11.70 4.35
C MET A 122 -3.23 -11.23 5.79
N ARG A 123 -3.72 -10.01 6.05
CA ARG A 123 -3.79 -9.47 7.41
C ARG A 123 -4.67 -10.33 8.31
N ALA A 124 -5.79 -10.84 7.81
CA ALA A 124 -6.66 -11.75 8.56
C ALA A 124 -5.99 -13.10 8.90
N GLU A 125 -5.28 -13.70 7.94
CA GLU A 125 -4.62 -15.00 8.14
C GLU A 125 -3.36 -14.92 9.04
N TYR A 126 -2.69 -13.77 9.03
CA TYR A 126 -1.45 -13.53 9.78
C TYR A 126 -1.63 -12.52 10.92
N ASP A 127 -2.85 -12.35 11.44
CA ASP A 127 -3.12 -11.42 12.55
C ASP A 127 -2.26 -11.76 13.79
N ASP A 128 -2.04 -13.04 14.06
CA ASP A 128 -1.17 -13.55 15.13
C ASP A 128 0.30 -13.11 14.98
N LEU A 129 0.74 -12.90 13.74
CA LEU A 129 2.08 -12.40 13.43
C LEU A 129 2.12 -10.87 13.37
N ILE A 130 1.10 -10.23 12.79
CA ILE A 130 1.10 -8.80 12.49
C ILE A 130 0.75 -7.95 13.73
N ALA A 131 -0.25 -8.36 14.50
CA ALA A 131 -0.74 -7.58 15.64
C ALA A 131 0.33 -7.29 16.71
N PRO A 132 1.25 -8.22 17.06
CA PRO A 132 2.35 -7.92 17.98
C PRO A 132 3.28 -6.82 17.48
N PHE A 133 3.59 -6.80 16.18
CA PHE A 133 4.44 -5.77 15.58
C PHE A 133 3.74 -4.42 15.52
N GLU A 134 2.46 -4.38 15.14
CA GLU A 134 1.70 -3.14 15.14
C GLU A 134 1.63 -2.53 16.55
N ARG A 135 1.32 -3.35 17.56
CA ARG A 135 1.27 -2.92 18.97
C ARG A 135 2.62 -2.35 19.45
N ALA A 136 3.72 -2.98 19.06
CA ALA A 136 5.04 -2.61 19.54
C ALA A 136 5.67 -1.43 18.77
N LEU A 137 5.40 -1.32 17.46
CA LEU A 137 6.11 -0.41 16.56
C LEU A 137 5.27 0.79 16.10
N MET A 138 3.94 0.71 16.06
CA MET A 138 3.13 1.89 15.70
C MET A 138 3.41 3.11 16.60
N PRO A 139 3.64 2.98 17.92
CA PRO A 139 3.99 4.13 18.77
C PRO A 139 5.35 4.78 18.44
N LEU A 140 6.18 4.13 17.62
CA LEU A 140 7.48 4.66 17.19
C LEU A 140 7.41 5.43 15.87
N ARG A 141 6.25 5.42 15.20
CA ARG A 141 6.04 6.10 13.92
C ARG A 141 6.11 7.61 14.07
N ARG A 142 6.91 8.28 13.23
CA ARG A 142 7.12 9.74 13.25
C ARG A 142 7.44 10.30 11.86
N ALA A 143 7.56 11.62 11.77
CA ALA A 143 7.99 12.32 10.56
C ALA A 143 7.12 11.98 9.33
N GLY A 144 5.79 11.93 9.53
CA GLY A 144 4.81 11.61 8.49
C GLY A 144 4.58 10.10 8.30
N ALA A 145 5.35 9.23 8.97
CA ALA A 145 5.10 7.80 8.89
C ALA A 145 3.72 7.43 9.44
N ASP A 146 3.16 8.19 10.37
CA ASP A 146 1.82 8.05 10.95
C ASP A 146 0.68 8.20 9.92
N ALA A 147 0.94 8.90 8.81
CA ALA A 147 0.00 9.02 7.69
C ALA A 147 0.03 7.81 6.72
N LEU A 148 1.00 6.90 6.86
CA LEU A 148 1.16 5.73 5.98
C LEU A 148 0.60 4.44 6.57
N ASP A 149 -0.49 3.90 6.04
CA ASP A 149 -1.06 2.67 6.58
C ASP A 149 -0.10 1.48 6.46
N PRO A 150 0.19 0.75 7.56
CA PRO A 150 0.87 -0.53 7.49
C PRO A 150 0.05 -1.48 6.64
N ARG A 151 0.67 -2.14 5.66
CA ARG A 151 -0.07 -2.96 4.69
C ARG A 151 0.62 -4.28 4.40
N ALA A 152 -0.20 -5.29 4.14
CA ALA A 152 0.26 -6.51 3.51
C ALA A 152 0.25 -6.32 1.99
N LYS A 153 1.38 -5.95 1.39
CA LYS A 153 1.49 -5.76 -0.07
C LYS A 153 1.45 -7.12 -0.76
N VAL A 154 0.59 -7.28 -1.76
CA VAL A 154 0.47 -8.53 -2.53
C VAL A 154 1.17 -8.36 -3.88
N TRP A 155 2.21 -9.17 -4.11
CA TRP A 155 3.01 -9.10 -5.33
C TRP A 155 2.50 -10.03 -6.42
N LYS A 156 1.79 -11.11 -6.02
CA LYS A 156 1.34 -12.13 -6.95
C LYS A 156 0.03 -12.74 -6.50
N TRP A 157 -0.85 -12.89 -7.48
CA TRP A 157 -2.12 -13.59 -7.36
C TRP A 157 -2.17 -14.71 -8.41
N GLU A 158 -2.00 -15.96 -7.98
CA GLU A 158 -2.37 -17.14 -8.77
C GLU A 158 -3.67 -17.75 -8.24
N GLU A 159 -4.31 -18.62 -9.02
CA GLU A 159 -5.62 -19.21 -8.69
C GLU A 159 -5.69 -19.81 -7.27
N ASN A 160 -4.56 -20.29 -6.73
CA ASN A 160 -4.46 -20.90 -5.40
C ASN A 160 -3.29 -20.39 -4.54
N LEU A 161 -2.62 -19.29 -4.93
CA LEU A 161 -1.46 -18.80 -4.19
C LEU A 161 -1.38 -17.27 -4.23
N LEU A 162 -1.40 -16.66 -3.05
CA LEU A 162 -1.04 -15.26 -2.86
C LEU A 162 0.32 -15.17 -2.18
N VAL A 163 1.17 -14.26 -2.66
CA VAL A 163 2.49 -14.00 -2.09
C VAL A 163 2.63 -12.51 -1.81
N GLY A 164 3.04 -12.18 -0.60
CA GLY A 164 3.05 -10.80 -0.11
C GLY A 164 4.11 -10.53 0.94
N THR A 165 4.14 -9.29 1.42
CA THR A 165 4.96 -8.83 2.54
C THR A 165 4.10 -7.97 3.45
N PHE A 166 4.31 -8.01 4.76
CA PHE A 166 3.76 -6.98 5.64
C PHE A 166 4.79 -5.90 5.88
N ASP A 167 4.49 -4.66 5.51
CA ASP A 167 5.39 -3.51 5.61
C ASP A 167 4.84 -2.46 6.58
N LEU A 168 5.70 -1.97 7.48
CA LEU A 168 5.41 -0.92 8.46
C LEU A 168 6.50 0.16 8.40
N TRP A 169 6.12 1.37 7.99
CA TRP A 169 6.99 2.55 7.93
C TRP A 169 7.18 3.15 9.33
N LEU A 170 8.42 3.44 9.73
CA LEU A 170 8.74 4.03 11.03
C LEU A 170 9.01 5.54 10.95
N CYS A 171 9.87 5.98 10.04
CA CYS A 171 10.16 7.39 9.79
C CYS A 171 10.93 7.55 8.49
N ASN A 172 11.09 8.80 8.04
CA ASN A 172 12.12 9.13 7.05
C ASN A 172 13.51 8.86 7.62
N ASP A 173 14.40 8.29 6.81
CA ASP A 173 15.79 8.07 7.19
C ASP A 173 16.50 9.44 7.28
N PRO A 174 17.01 9.84 8.46
CA PRO A 174 17.70 11.12 8.60
C PRO A 174 19.03 11.17 7.84
N ASP A 175 19.64 10.01 7.55
CA ASP A 175 20.93 9.93 6.87
C ASP A 175 20.78 9.94 5.35
N HIS A 176 19.57 9.66 4.84
CA HIS A 176 19.28 9.52 3.41
C HIS A 176 17.97 10.24 3.05
N PRO A 177 18.04 11.47 2.51
CA PRO A 177 16.85 12.21 2.08
C PRO A 177 15.95 11.39 1.16
N HIS A 178 14.63 11.51 1.33
CA HIS A 178 13.61 10.82 0.53
C HIS A 178 13.65 9.28 0.61
N THR A 179 14.15 8.74 1.72
CA THR A 179 14.08 7.31 2.01
C THR A 179 13.36 7.05 3.33
N TRP A 180 12.74 5.88 3.44
CA TRP A 180 11.99 5.46 4.60
C TRP A 180 12.68 4.31 5.30
N ILE A 181 12.66 4.33 6.62
CA ILE A 181 12.95 3.17 7.46
C ILE A 181 11.68 2.32 7.53
N VAL A 182 11.75 1.10 7.03
CA VAL A 182 10.61 0.16 6.91
C VAL A 182 10.95 -1.15 7.59
N VAL A 183 10.02 -1.65 8.41
CA VAL A 183 10.05 -3.00 8.97
C VAL A 183 9.13 -3.89 8.13
N THR A 184 9.72 -4.92 7.53
CA THR A 184 9.02 -5.97 6.80
C THR A 184 8.96 -7.24 7.65
N VAL A 185 7.78 -7.85 7.76
CA VAL A 185 7.55 -9.05 8.57
C VAL A 185 6.95 -10.16 7.72
N GLY A 186 7.33 -11.41 8.01
CA GLY A 186 6.80 -12.58 7.34
C GLY A 186 7.43 -13.88 7.83
N LEU A 187 7.24 -14.92 7.04
CA LEU A 187 7.85 -16.23 7.24
C LEU A 187 9.30 -16.23 6.76
N TRP A 188 10.16 -16.90 7.52
CA TRP A 188 11.48 -17.28 7.09
C TRP A 188 11.38 -18.31 5.98
N THR A 189 11.83 -17.95 4.79
CA THR A 189 11.86 -18.86 3.66
C THR A 189 13.26 -19.44 3.51
N GLU A 190 13.46 -20.70 3.91
CA GLU A 190 14.68 -21.42 3.54
C GLU A 190 14.68 -21.77 2.04
N PRO A 191 15.86 -21.85 1.39
CA PRO A 191 16.00 -22.33 0.00
C PRO A 191 15.37 -23.71 -0.26
N GLN A 192 15.07 -24.49 0.77
CA GLN A 192 14.48 -25.83 0.67
C GLN A 192 12.96 -25.82 0.51
N LEU A 193 12.27 -24.73 0.89
CA LEU A 193 10.86 -24.53 0.53
C LEU A 193 10.67 -24.52 -1.00
N PHE A 194 11.74 -24.20 -1.75
CA PHE A 194 11.84 -24.23 -3.21
C PHE A 194 11.87 -25.64 -3.84
N GLY A 195 11.86 -26.70 -3.03
CA GLY A 195 11.71 -28.08 -3.48
C GLY A 195 10.27 -28.53 -3.74
N GLU A 196 9.26 -27.79 -3.26
CA GLU A 196 7.84 -28.08 -3.51
C GLU A 196 7.25 -27.18 -4.60
N ALA A 197 6.16 -27.63 -5.23
CA ALA A 197 5.48 -26.96 -6.34
C ALA A 197 5.21 -25.44 -6.16
N PRO A 198 4.95 -24.89 -4.96
CA PRO A 198 4.77 -23.45 -4.76
C PRO A 198 6.01 -22.61 -5.06
N ALA A 199 7.21 -23.16 -4.92
CA ALA A 199 8.43 -22.37 -4.87
C ALA A 199 9.36 -22.57 -6.08
N ALA A 200 9.15 -23.63 -6.88
CA ALA A 200 9.52 -23.61 -8.30
C ALA A 200 8.86 -22.43 -9.07
N ARG A 201 7.69 -21.95 -8.60
CA ARG A 201 6.99 -20.77 -9.15
C ARG A 201 7.54 -19.42 -8.65
N LEU A 202 8.43 -19.43 -7.65
CA LEU A 202 9.05 -18.23 -7.08
C LEU A 202 10.39 -17.89 -7.77
N GLY A 203 11.06 -18.85 -8.41
CA GLY A 203 12.35 -18.63 -9.09
C GLY A 203 12.30 -17.68 -10.29
N HIS A 204 11.11 -17.40 -10.83
CA HIS A 204 10.87 -16.41 -11.89
C HIS A 204 10.50 -15.00 -11.37
N LEU A 205 10.50 -14.79 -10.04
CA LEU A 205 9.95 -13.59 -9.40
C LEU A 205 11.01 -12.61 -8.89
N ASP A 206 12.27 -12.73 -9.32
CA ASP A 206 13.39 -11.89 -8.85
C ASP A 206 13.49 -11.80 -7.31
N PHE A 207 13.08 -12.86 -6.62
CA PHE A 207 13.08 -12.87 -5.16
C PHE A 207 14.51 -12.98 -4.63
N THR A 208 14.85 -12.10 -3.69
CA THR A 208 16.12 -12.18 -2.97
C THR A 208 15.96 -13.14 -1.79
N PRO A 209 16.75 -14.23 -1.71
CA PRO A 209 16.72 -15.15 -0.58
C PRO A 209 16.75 -14.42 0.76
N HIS A 210 16.08 -14.98 1.76
CA HIS A 210 16.01 -14.44 3.14
C HIS A 210 15.14 -13.18 3.33
N HIS A 211 14.40 -12.71 2.32
CA HIS A 211 13.35 -11.71 2.57
C HIS A 211 12.14 -12.33 3.30
N PRO A 212 11.52 -11.60 4.24
CA PRO A 212 10.26 -12.04 4.83
C PRO A 212 9.16 -12.16 3.77
N LEU A 213 8.39 -13.25 3.80
CA LEU A 213 7.25 -13.45 2.89
C LEU A 213 6.01 -13.96 3.61
N LEU A 214 4.85 -13.53 3.16
CA LEU A 214 3.55 -14.06 3.54
C LEU A 214 2.97 -14.88 2.38
N PHE A 215 2.32 -15.98 2.72
CA PHE A 215 1.69 -16.87 1.74
C PHE A 215 0.24 -17.16 2.12
N LEU A 216 -0.65 -17.15 1.13
CA LEU A 216 -2.00 -17.70 1.26
C LEU A 216 -2.21 -18.83 0.23
N PRO A 217 -2.61 -20.05 0.66
CA PRO A 217 -2.84 -20.45 2.05
C PRO A 217 -1.53 -20.50 2.87
N ARG A 218 -1.66 -20.34 4.20
CA ARG A 218 -0.52 -20.38 5.12
C ARG A 218 0.13 -21.77 5.14
N PRO A 219 1.47 -21.88 5.06
CA PRO A 219 2.17 -23.16 5.15
C PRO A 219 1.95 -23.85 6.51
N SER A 220 1.85 -25.18 6.50
CA SER A 220 1.52 -26.02 7.66
C SER A 220 2.70 -26.46 8.52
N ALA A 221 3.95 -26.20 8.10
CA ALA A 221 5.19 -26.58 8.78
C ALA A 221 5.59 -25.53 9.85
N PRO A 222 6.48 -25.83 10.83
CA PRO A 222 6.82 -24.87 11.87
C PRO A 222 7.31 -23.56 11.25
N ALA A 223 6.56 -22.49 11.54
CA ALA A 223 6.83 -21.16 11.02
C ALA A 223 7.93 -20.52 11.86
N THR A 224 9.16 -20.51 11.36
CA THR A 224 10.11 -19.49 11.81
C THR A 224 9.68 -18.19 11.19
N PHE A 225 9.38 -17.20 12.01
CA PHE A 225 9.07 -15.84 11.58
C PHE A 225 10.35 -15.05 11.43
N THR A 226 10.34 -14.11 10.50
CA THR A 226 11.44 -13.21 10.25
C THR A 226 10.94 -11.77 10.15
N ALA A 227 11.69 -10.87 10.76
CA ALA A 227 11.51 -9.44 10.63
C ALA A 227 12.79 -8.87 10.06
N ARG A 228 12.65 -7.96 9.11
CA ARG A 228 13.76 -7.28 8.47
C ARG A 228 13.48 -5.80 8.46
N ILE A 229 14.45 -5.01 8.88
CA ILE A 229 14.41 -3.55 8.75
C ILE A 229 15.35 -3.13 7.63
N THR A 230 14.89 -2.19 6.81
CA THR A 230 15.66 -1.63 5.70
C THR A 230 15.39 -0.15 5.56
N SER A 231 16.38 0.58 5.06
CA SER A 231 16.21 1.93 4.52
C SER A 231 16.18 1.87 3.00
N GLY A 232 15.24 2.59 2.37
CA GLY A 232 15.13 2.64 0.93
C GLY A 232 14.09 3.64 0.43
N SER A 233 14.16 3.94 -0.86
CA SER A 233 13.18 4.76 -1.56
C SER A 233 11.92 3.96 -1.82
N PHE A 234 11.14 3.70 -0.76
CA PHE A 234 9.85 3.05 -0.91
C PHE A 234 8.84 4.08 -1.44
N PRO A 235 8.00 3.69 -2.43
CA PRO A 235 7.07 4.62 -3.02
C PRO A 235 6.18 5.25 -1.95
N HIS A 236 5.86 6.53 -2.16
CA HIS A 236 4.65 7.10 -1.58
C HIS A 236 3.43 6.26 -2.01
N THR A 237 2.43 6.27 -1.14
CA THR A 237 1.09 5.69 -1.32
C THR A 237 0.70 5.45 -2.78
N GLY A 238 0.30 4.21 -3.12
CA GLY A 238 -0.48 3.97 -4.34
C GLY A 238 0.22 3.33 -5.55
N THR A 239 1.55 3.24 -5.63
CA THR A 239 2.15 2.50 -6.78
C THR A 239 2.08 0.98 -6.56
N SER A 240 1.16 0.35 -7.26
CA SER A 240 0.88 -1.09 -7.24
C SER A 240 1.97 -1.95 -7.89
N ARG A 241 2.91 -1.33 -8.62
CA ARG A 241 3.82 -2.07 -9.51
C ARG A 241 5.29 -1.65 -9.54
N THR A 242 5.78 -1.02 -8.49
CA THR A 242 7.22 -0.82 -8.36
C THR A 242 7.87 -2.10 -7.82
N LYS A 243 8.92 -2.57 -8.52
CA LYS A 243 9.93 -3.50 -7.99
C LYS A 243 10.22 -3.12 -6.54
N ALA A 244 10.45 -4.10 -5.66
CA ALA A 244 10.96 -3.83 -4.32
C ALA A 244 12.07 -2.77 -4.47
N ALA A 245 11.88 -1.60 -3.86
CA ALA A 245 12.86 -0.53 -3.96
C ALA A 245 14.20 -1.11 -3.50
N ASP A 246 15.25 -0.89 -4.29
CA ASP A 246 16.59 -1.33 -3.90
C ASP A 246 16.88 -0.71 -2.52
N ALA A 247 17.08 -1.56 -1.51
CA ALA A 247 17.46 -1.09 -0.19
C ALA A 247 18.80 -0.35 -0.33
N ILE A 248 18.82 0.94 0.01
CA ILE A 248 19.99 1.80 -0.20
C ILE A 248 20.95 1.73 1.00
N GLY A 249 20.53 1.11 2.11
CA GLY A 249 21.27 1.05 3.37
C GLY A 249 21.42 -0.33 4.00
N THR A 250 21.97 -0.35 5.22
CA THR A 250 22.18 -1.56 6.04
C THR A 250 20.84 -2.22 6.38
N ALA A 251 20.74 -3.53 6.14
CA ALA A 251 19.61 -4.32 6.56
C ALA A 251 19.92 -5.07 7.87
N HIS A 252 19.00 -5.01 8.83
CA HIS A 252 19.07 -5.85 10.03
C HIS A 252 17.91 -6.84 10.01
N GLN A 253 18.16 -8.04 10.53
CA GLN A 253 17.21 -9.14 10.43
C GLN A 253 17.20 -9.98 11.70
N TRP A 254 16.00 -10.39 12.10
CA TRP A 254 15.74 -11.17 13.29
C TRP A 254 14.82 -12.33 12.95
N THR A 255 14.99 -13.44 13.66
CA THR A 255 14.11 -14.60 13.55
C THR A 255 13.69 -15.11 14.92
N ALA A 256 12.47 -15.62 15.01
CA ALA A 256 11.96 -16.36 16.16
C ALA A 256 10.78 -17.25 15.75
N ASN A 257 10.41 -18.21 16.59
CA ASN A 257 9.22 -19.04 16.36
C ASN A 257 7.97 -18.47 17.06
N ASP A 258 8.14 -17.42 17.87
CA ASP A 258 7.08 -16.73 18.60
C ASP A 258 7.02 -15.27 18.12
N PRO A 259 5.89 -14.81 17.54
CA PRO A 259 5.73 -13.45 17.07
C PRO A 259 5.89 -12.36 18.14
N ASP A 260 5.42 -12.60 19.37
CA ASP A 260 5.53 -11.63 20.47
C ASP A 260 6.99 -11.45 20.87
N VAL A 261 7.73 -12.55 21.01
CA VAL A 261 9.18 -12.52 21.31
C VAL A 261 9.95 -11.82 20.19
N LEU A 262 9.57 -12.06 18.92
CA LEU A 262 10.21 -11.39 17.79
C LEU A 262 9.94 -9.88 17.82
N ALA A 263 8.70 -9.47 18.00
CA ALA A 263 8.30 -8.07 18.05
C ALA A 263 8.98 -7.33 19.21
N GLU A 264 9.06 -7.93 20.40
CA GLU A 264 9.78 -7.36 21.55
C GLU A 264 11.26 -7.15 21.27
N ARG A 265 11.93 -8.17 20.72
CA ARG A 265 13.35 -8.11 20.38
C ARG A 265 13.63 -7.06 19.30
N VAL A 266 12.84 -7.05 18.22
CA VAL A 266 12.93 -6.06 17.15
C VAL A 266 12.74 -4.65 17.71
N THR A 267 11.73 -4.46 18.57
CA THR A 267 11.46 -3.15 19.20
C THR A 267 12.61 -2.71 20.10
N HIS A 268 13.20 -3.61 20.88
CA HIS A 268 14.37 -3.31 21.70
C HIS A 268 15.56 -2.86 20.85
N ASP A 269 15.91 -3.65 19.83
CA ASP A 269 17.08 -3.40 18.99
C ASP A 269 16.90 -2.15 18.12
N ILE A 270 15.70 -1.90 17.58
CA ILE A 270 15.40 -0.69 16.80
C ILE A 270 15.65 0.58 17.61
N LYS A 271 15.26 0.61 18.89
CA LYS A 271 15.49 1.78 19.76
C LYS A 271 16.98 2.04 20.00
N LEU A 272 17.82 1.01 19.93
CA LEU A 272 19.28 1.13 20.06
C LEU A 272 19.94 1.55 18.73
N LEU A 273 19.47 0.99 17.61
CA LEU A 273 20.01 1.26 16.28
C LEU A 273 19.60 2.65 15.76
N TRP A 274 18.37 3.08 16.04
CA TRP A 274 17.83 4.40 15.66
C TRP A 274 17.27 5.17 16.86
N PRO A 275 18.13 5.72 17.73
CA PRO A 275 17.69 6.43 18.94
C PRO A 275 16.74 7.61 18.68
N HIS A 276 16.81 8.21 17.50
CA HIS A 276 15.95 9.32 17.10
C HIS A 276 14.46 8.95 17.02
N LEU A 277 14.11 7.66 16.89
CA LEU A 277 12.72 7.18 17.00
C LEU A 277 12.12 7.36 18.42
N THR A 278 12.98 7.54 19.43
CA THR A 278 12.57 7.68 20.84
C THR A 278 12.82 9.06 21.42
N GLY A 279 13.53 9.94 20.71
CA GLY A 279 13.81 11.31 21.15
C GLY A 279 12.60 12.25 21.05
N PRO A 280 12.63 13.43 21.71
CA PRO A 280 11.68 14.49 21.42
C PRO A 280 11.83 14.93 19.96
N GLU A 281 10.71 15.21 19.28
CA GLU A 281 10.76 15.77 17.93
C GLU A 281 11.55 17.08 17.98
N ARG A 282 12.60 17.19 17.15
CA ARG A 282 13.29 18.46 16.99
C ARG A 282 12.39 19.35 16.14
N SER A 283 11.68 20.24 16.82
CA SER A 283 10.95 21.39 16.28
C SER A 283 11.84 22.29 15.44
#